data_AF-A0A5N6STY5-F1
#
_entry.id   AF-A0A5N6STY5-F1
#
_cell.length_a   1.000
_cell.length_b   1.000
_cell.length_c   1.000
_cell.angle_alpha   90.00
_cell.angle_beta   90.00
_cell.angle_gamma   90.00
#
_symmetry.space_group_name_H-M   'P 1'
#
loop_
_entity.id
_entity.type
_entity.pdbx_description
1 polymer ?
#
loop_
_entity_poly.entity_id
_entity_poly.type
_entity_poly.pdbx_seq_one_letter_code
_entity_poly.pdbx_strand_id
1 'polypeptide(L)'
;MSNPYERRAEDLYEAQNDPAPVSGTVSDNSYAHENRSDLRNQIPVQRDEDEVEDPIQPPFSNSDQQLAQDEKEAIDTSNILRGGRLRHAKPRTQDGYSEGRDEDDLPADVRYGQSGRSATGEII
;
A
#
# COMPACT_ATOMS: atom_id res chain seq x y z
N MET A 1 44.49 39.99 11.00
CA MET A 1 43.45 40.75 11.73
C MET A 1 42.75 41.62 10.70
N SER A 2 41.45 41.43 10.46
CA SER A 2 40.72 42.16 9.41
C SER A 2 40.62 43.64 9.74
N ASN A 3 40.79 44.50 8.72
CA ASN A 3 40.69 45.95 8.84
C ASN A 3 39.22 46.36 9.11
N PRO A 4 38.93 47.37 9.94
CA PRO A 4 37.57 47.90 10.11
C PRO A 4 36.81 48.23 8.81
N TYR A 5 37.53 48.56 7.72
CA TYR A 5 36.91 48.73 6.41
C TYR A 5 36.42 47.41 5.80
N GLU A 6 37.22 46.34 5.91
CA GLU A 6 36.88 45.00 5.41
C GLU A 6 35.68 44.43 6.17
N ARG A 7 35.67 44.59 7.50
CA ARG A 7 34.55 44.12 8.33
C ARG A 7 33.22 44.75 7.92
N ARG A 8 33.22 46.06 7.68
CA ARG A 8 32.01 46.77 7.24
C ARG A 8 31.57 46.35 5.84
N ALA A 9 32.52 46.01 4.97
CA ALA A 9 32.22 45.51 3.63
C ALA A 9 31.63 44.09 3.69
N GLU A 10 32.16 43.24 4.57
CA GLU A 10 31.63 41.91 4.87
C GLU A 10 30.21 41.99 5.44
N ASP A 11 29.98 42.85 6.46
CA ASP A 11 28.65 43.06 7.06
C ASP A 11 27.61 43.52 6.02
N LEU A 12 28.01 44.40 5.08
CA LEU A 12 27.13 44.88 4.01
C LEU A 12 26.88 43.83 2.93
N TYR A 13 27.86 42.97 2.67
CA TYR A 13 27.73 41.87 1.73
C TYR A 13 26.81 40.80 2.29
N GLU A 14 26.98 40.43 3.56
CA GLU A 14 26.08 39.51 4.27
C GLU A 14 24.66 40.09 4.32
N ALA A 15 24.45 41.34 4.70
CA ALA A 15 23.11 41.92 4.73
C ALA A 15 22.39 41.97 3.36
N GLN A 16 23.13 41.97 2.25
CA GLN A 16 22.57 41.97 0.89
C GLN A 16 22.41 40.58 0.29
N ASN A 17 23.26 39.62 0.69
CA ASN A 17 23.35 38.31 0.07
C ASN A 17 22.95 37.16 1.00
N ASP A 18 22.80 37.40 2.31
CA ASP A 18 22.11 36.46 3.18
C ASP A 18 20.67 36.41 2.70
N PRO A 19 20.23 35.29 2.11
CA PRO A 19 18.83 35.13 1.83
C PRO A 19 18.11 35.23 3.18
N ALA A 20 17.07 36.08 3.23
CA ALA A 20 16.09 36.02 4.30
C ALA A 20 15.73 34.54 4.54
N PRO A 21 15.50 34.12 5.80
CA PRO A 21 15.19 32.72 6.08
C PRO A 21 14.11 32.26 5.11
N VAL A 22 14.47 31.30 4.26
CA VAL A 22 13.52 30.73 3.30
C VAL A 22 12.33 30.26 4.11
N SER A 23 11.14 30.79 3.80
CA SER A 23 9.93 30.31 4.44
C SER A 23 9.88 28.80 4.19
N GLY A 24 9.91 27.99 5.25
CA GLY A 24 10.01 26.52 5.15
C GLY A 24 8.84 25.87 4.41
N THR A 25 7.82 26.66 4.07
CA THR A 25 6.69 26.29 3.21
C THR A 25 6.88 26.91 1.83
N VAL A 26 7.54 26.18 0.94
CA VAL A 26 7.58 26.47 -0.50
C VAL A 26 6.53 25.59 -1.16
N SER A 27 5.55 26.23 -1.78
CA SER A 27 4.49 25.60 -2.58
C SER A 27 4.93 25.52 -4.04
N ASP A 28 5.09 24.31 -4.61
CA ASP A 28 5.45 24.12 -6.01
C ASP A 28 4.65 22.99 -6.69
N ASN A 29 3.51 23.33 -7.28
CA ASN A 29 2.69 22.35 -8.01
C ASN A 29 3.13 22.11 -9.46
N SER A 30 4.34 22.50 -9.84
CA SER A 30 4.86 22.26 -11.19
C SER A 30 5.06 20.78 -11.52
N TYR A 31 4.94 19.85 -10.57
CA TYR A 31 4.97 18.41 -10.86
C TYR A 31 3.56 17.81 -11.05
N ALA A 32 2.50 18.47 -10.55
CA ALA A 32 1.13 17.98 -10.57
C ALA A 32 0.39 18.28 -11.90
N HIS A 33 1.12 18.46 -13.00
CA HIS A 33 0.57 18.67 -14.34
C HIS A 33 1.01 17.56 -15.29
N GLU A 34 0.04 17.00 -16.03
CA GLU A 34 0.33 16.05 -17.11
C GLU A 34 0.33 16.78 -18.45
N ASN A 35 1.46 16.69 -19.16
CA ASN A 35 1.68 17.34 -20.44
C ASN A 35 0.98 16.62 -21.60
N ARG A 36 0.75 15.32 -21.48
CA ARG A 36 0.06 14.51 -22.50
C ARG A 36 -1.45 14.48 -22.24
N SER A 37 -2.24 14.97 -23.19
CA SER A 37 -3.71 15.02 -23.12
C SER A 37 -4.34 13.68 -22.75
N ASP A 38 -3.77 12.58 -23.23
CA ASP A 38 -4.35 11.24 -23.14
C ASP A 38 -4.16 10.61 -21.76
N LEU A 39 -3.22 11.13 -20.96
CA LEU A 39 -2.92 10.68 -19.60
C LEU A 39 -3.47 11.64 -18.53
N ARG A 40 -4.01 12.79 -18.96
CA ARG A 40 -4.67 13.74 -18.04
C ARG A 40 -5.83 13.04 -17.36
N ASN A 41 -5.84 13.07 -16.03
CA ASN A 41 -6.83 12.42 -15.15
C ASN A 41 -6.75 10.89 -15.08
N GLN A 42 -5.73 10.25 -15.68
CA GLN A 42 -5.54 8.80 -15.55
C GLN A 42 -4.69 8.44 -14.32
N ILE A 43 -3.75 9.31 -13.94
CA ILE A 43 -2.89 9.14 -12.77
C ILE A 43 -3.21 10.29 -11.80
N PRO A 44 -3.73 10.02 -10.59
CA PRO A 44 -3.95 11.06 -9.59
C PRO A 44 -2.59 11.52 -9.05
N VAL A 45 -2.29 12.81 -9.19
CA VAL A 45 -1.12 13.44 -8.60
C VAL A 45 -1.62 14.50 -7.62
N GLN A 46 -1.26 14.35 -6.34
CA GLN A 46 -1.65 15.29 -5.28
C GLN A 46 -0.73 16.53 -5.29
N ARG A 47 -1.33 17.71 -5.16
CA ARG A 47 -0.61 18.98 -4.99
C ARG A 47 -0.07 19.12 -3.58
N ASP A 48 0.87 20.03 -3.39
CA ASP A 48 1.52 20.26 -2.10
C ASP A 48 0.52 20.71 -1.02
N GLU A 49 -0.52 21.45 -1.41
CA GLU A 49 -1.54 21.98 -0.50
C GLU A 49 -2.83 21.15 -0.46
N ASP A 50 -2.90 20.07 -1.24
CA ASP A 50 -4.07 19.19 -1.21
C ASP A 50 -4.12 18.45 0.13
N GLU A 51 -5.31 18.32 0.71
CA GLU A 51 -5.50 17.51 1.91
C GLU A 51 -5.17 16.05 1.58
N VAL A 52 -4.23 15.47 2.33
CA VAL A 52 -3.92 14.05 2.23
C VAL A 52 -5.08 13.27 2.83
N GLU A 53 -5.77 12.48 2.00
CA GLU A 53 -6.79 11.58 2.51
C GLU A 53 -6.16 10.58 3.49
N ASP A 54 -6.69 10.54 4.71
CA ASP A 54 -6.28 9.55 5.69
C ASP A 54 -6.92 8.20 5.34
N PRO A 55 -6.13 7.16 4.98
CA PRO A 55 -6.66 5.84 4.72
C PRO A 55 -7.18 5.15 5.99
N ILE A 56 -6.90 5.71 7.17
CA ILE A 56 -7.36 5.17 8.45
C ILE A 56 -8.78 5.69 8.72
N GLN A 57 -9.74 4.76 8.71
CA GLN A 57 -11.13 5.04 9.04
C GLN A 57 -11.53 4.28 10.32
N PRO A 58 -11.34 4.87 11.52
CA PRO A 58 -11.87 4.30 12.75
C PRO A 58 -13.41 4.26 12.67
N PRO A 59 -14.08 3.16 13.09
CA PRO A 59 -13.56 1.99 13.80
C PRO A 59 -13.11 0.83 12.91
N PHE A 60 -13.22 0.95 11.58
CA PHE A 60 -13.00 -0.15 10.64
C PHE A 60 -11.52 -0.46 10.40
N SER A 61 -10.66 0.57 10.36
CA SER A 61 -9.21 0.43 10.23
C SER A 61 -8.54 0.11 11.58
N ASN A 62 -9.03 -0.90 12.28
CA ASN A 62 -8.50 -1.34 13.59
C ASN A 62 -7.54 -2.53 13.42
N SER A 63 -6.26 -2.21 13.22
CA SER A 63 -5.19 -3.21 13.09
C SER A 63 -5.05 -4.10 14.34
N ASP A 64 -5.34 -3.57 15.53
CA ASP A 64 -5.23 -4.32 16.78
C ASP A 64 -6.28 -5.44 16.83
N GLN A 65 -7.51 -5.14 16.39
CA GLN A 65 -8.58 -6.13 16.31
C GLN A 65 -8.28 -7.19 15.25
N GLN A 66 -7.74 -6.78 14.09
CA GLN A 66 -7.34 -7.70 13.03
C GLN A 66 -6.25 -8.67 13.52
N LEU A 67 -5.17 -8.13 14.11
CA LEU A 67 -4.08 -8.96 14.65
C LEU A 67 -4.57 -9.94 15.71
N ALA A 68 -5.45 -9.48 16.62
CA ALA A 68 -6.02 -10.35 17.65
C ALA A 68 -6.90 -11.49 17.08
N GLN A 69 -7.52 -11.29 15.92
CA GLN A 69 -8.26 -12.35 15.22
C GLN A 69 -7.31 -13.33 14.56
N ASP A 70 -6.30 -12.82 13.85
CA ASP A 70 -5.28 -13.63 13.17
C ASP A 70 -4.52 -14.52 14.16
N GLU A 71 -4.14 -13.98 15.32
CA GLU A 71 -3.47 -14.74 16.38
C GLU A 71 -4.35 -15.89 16.92
N LYS A 72 -5.66 -15.65 17.08
CA LYS A 72 -6.60 -16.68 17.51
C LYS A 72 -6.74 -17.77 16.46
N GLU A 73 -6.81 -17.40 15.19
CA GLU A 73 -6.91 -18.35 14.08
C GLU A 73 -5.63 -19.19 13.92
N ALA A 74 -4.46 -18.57 14.07
CA ALA A 74 -3.16 -19.23 13.97
C ALA A 74 -2.94 -20.27 15.09
N ILE A 75 -3.44 -19.98 16.30
CA ILE A 75 -3.36 -20.90 17.45
C ILE A 75 -4.44 -21.99 17.37
N ASP A 76 -5.50 -21.79 16.60
CA ASP A 76 -6.60 -22.75 16.52
C ASP A 76 -6.16 -24.04 15.81
N THR A 77 -5.86 -25.04 16.63
CA THR A 77 -5.52 -26.40 16.19
C THR A 77 -6.65 -27.10 15.42
N SER A 78 -7.87 -26.56 15.41
CA SER A 78 -8.98 -27.06 14.62
C SER A 78 -8.80 -26.83 13.12
N ASN A 79 -8.11 -25.74 12.74
CA ASN A 79 -7.73 -25.40 11.37
C ASN A 79 -6.54 -26.23 10.87
N ILE A 80 -5.83 -26.92 11.76
CA ILE A 80 -4.77 -27.84 11.39
C ILE A 80 -5.42 -29.10 10.82
N LEU A 81 -4.99 -29.49 9.62
CA LEU A 81 -5.39 -30.76 9.00
C LEU A 81 -5.20 -31.91 9.99
N ARG A 82 -6.31 -32.44 10.51
CA ARG A 82 -6.29 -33.53 11.48
C ARG A 82 -5.99 -34.84 10.76
N GLY A 83 -4.73 -35.28 10.82
CA GLY A 83 -4.32 -36.56 10.27
C GLY A 83 -2.82 -36.77 10.34
N GLY A 84 -2.40 -38.03 10.55
CA GLY A 84 -1.01 -38.41 10.34
C GLY A 84 -0.57 -38.06 8.92
N ARG A 85 0.69 -37.61 8.78
CA ARG A 85 1.38 -37.34 7.51
C ARG A 85 0.78 -38.19 6.39
N LEU A 86 0.30 -37.56 5.31
CA LEU A 86 -0.18 -38.20 4.07
C LEU A 86 0.82 -39.18 3.42
N ARG A 87 1.96 -39.45 4.08
CA ARG A 87 2.92 -40.48 3.71
C ARG A 87 2.22 -41.82 3.60
N HIS A 88 2.29 -42.37 2.39
CA HIS A 88 1.76 -43.68 2.02
C HIS A 88 0.22 -43.77 1.99
N ALA A 89 -0.50 -42.66 2.15
CA ALA A 89 -1.94 -42.63 1.90
C ALA A 89 -2.20 -42.75 0.40
N LYS A 90 -3.04 -43.70 -0.01
CA LYS A 90 -3.51 -43.80 -1.40
C LYS A 90 -4.51 -42.66 -1.69
N PRO A 91 -4.57 -42.14 -2.93
CA PRO A 91 -5.59 -41.17 -3.32
C PRO A 91 -7.00 -41.71 -3.03
N ARG A 92 -7.89 -40.85 -2.54
CA ARG A 92 -9.25 -41.24 -2.12
C ARG A 92 -10.26 -41.25 -3.26
N THR A 93 -9.92 -40.66 -4.40
CA THR A 93 -10.76 -40.60 -5.60
C THR A 93 -10.64 -41.89 -6.41
N GLN A 94 -11.75 -42.30 -7.03
CA GLN A 94 -11.83 -43.52 -7.83
C GLN A 94 -10.88 -43.50 -9.05
N ASP A 95 -10.59 -42.28 -9.56
CA ASP A 95 -9.71 -42.01 -10.70
C ASP A 95 -8.29 -41.55 -10.30
N GLY A 96 -7.95 -41.50 -9.01
CA GLY A 96 -6.60 -41.17 -8.55
C GLY A 96 -6.32 -39.66 -8.46
N TYR A 97 -5.76 -39.03 -9.51
CA TYR A 97 -5.49 -37.59 -9.52
C TYR A 97 -6.53 -36.88 -10.37
N SER A 98 -7.15 -35.83 -9.84
CA SER A 98 -8.05 -34.93 -10.56
C SER A 98 -7.51 -33.52 -10.38
N GLU A 99 -7.27 -32.83 -11.49
CA GLU A 99 -6.79 -31.44 -11.49
C GLU A 99 -7.88 -30.45 -11.05
N GLY A 100 -9.09 -30.94 -10.77
CA GLY A 100 -10.23 -30.12 -10.40
C GLY A 100 -11.07 -29.75 -11.62
N ARG A 101 -11.81 -28.64 -11.49
CA ARG A 101 -12.60 -28.06 -12.57
C ARG A 101 -11.73 -27.09 -13.38
N ASP A 102 -12.03 -26.92 -14.67
CA ASP A 102 -11.26 -26.01 -15.52
C ASP A 102 -11.52 -24.54 -15.12
N GLU A 103 -10.65 -23.63 -15.57
CA GLU A 103 -10.81 -22.17 -15.37
C GLU A 103 -12.15 -21.65 -15.94
N ASP A 104 -12.73 -22.38 -16.90
CA ASP A 104 -14.03 -22.10 -17.49
C ASP A 104 -15.21 -22.48 -16.58
N ASP A 105 -14.99 -23.38 -15.63
CA ASP A 105 -15.99 -23.85 -14.67
C ASP A 105 -16.01 -23.02 -13.38
N LEU A 106 -15.11 -22.04 -13.26
CA LEU A 106 -15.08 -21.13 -12.13
C LEU A 106 -16.26 -20.16 -12.18
N PRO A 107 -16.88 -19.83 -11.04
CA PRO A 107 -17.85 -18.74 -10.94
C PRO A 107 -17.28 -17.45 -11.52
N ALA A 108 -18.11 -16.70 -12.26
CA ALA A 108 -17.65 -15.52 -13.02
C ALA A 108 -17.01 -14.45 -12.11
N ASP A 109 -17.52 -14.27 -10.90
CA ASP A 109 -16.99 -13.34 -9.90
C ASP A 109 -15.57 -13.71 -9.43
N VAL A 110 -15.26 -15.00 -9.37
CA VAL A 110 -13.92 -15.52 -9.05
C VAL A 110 -13.01 -15.45 -10.28
N ARG A 111 -13.49 -15.89 -11.45
CA ARG A 111 -12.76 -15.89 -12.72
C ARG A 111 -12.30 -14.49 -13.14
N TYR A 112 -13.14 -13.48 -12.91
CA TYR A 112 -12.85 -12.08 -13.25
C TYR A 112 -12.33 -11.26 -12.07
N GLY A 113 -12.12 -11.85 -10.89
CA GLY A 113 -11.52 -11.19 -9.72
C GLY A 113 -12.30 -9.98 -9.19
N GLN A 114 -13.61 -9.90 -9.43
CA GLN A 114 -14.40 -8.69 -9.18
C GLN A 114 -14.71 -8.46 -7.69
N SER A 115 -14.57 -9.48 -6.85
CA SER A 115 -14.94 -9.43 -5.44
C SER A 115 -13.77 -9.19 -4.48
N GLY A 116 -12.52 -9.22 -4.96
CA GLY A 116 -11.32 -9.08 -4.12
C GLY A 116 -11.17 -10.14 -3.02
N ARG A 117 -11.92 -11.26 -3.11
CA ARG A 117 -11.93 -12.34 -2.13
C ARG A 117 -11.33 -13.61 -2.75
N SER A 118 -10.35 -14.19 -2.07
CA SER A 118 -9.81 -15.51 -2.39
C SER A 118 -10.89 -16.57 -2.10
N ALA A 119 -11.31 -17.31 -3.13
CA ALA A 119 -12.25 -18.42 -2.97
C ALA A 119 -11.52 -19.68 -2.47
N THR A 120 -11.04 -19.64 -1.22
CA THR A 120 -10.53 -20.84 -0.51
C THR A 120 -11.60 -21.50 0.36
N GLY A 121 -12.81 -20.94 0.40
CA GLY A 121 -13.95 -21.50 1.11
C GLY A 121 -14.58 -22.65 0.33
N GLU A 122 -14.49 -23.85 0.88
CA GLU A 122 -15.26 -25.01 0.44
C GLU A 122 -16.76 -24.68 0.54
N ILE A 123 -17.49 -24.78 -0.58
CA ILE A 123 -18.96 -24.71 -0.58
C ILE A 123 -19.44 -26.04 0.02
N ILE A 124 -19.99 -26.00 1.22
CA ILE A 124 -20.67 -27.13 1.87
C ILE A 124 -22.04 -27.35 1.22
#